data_AF-A0A948RD81-F1
#
_entry.id   AF-A0A948RD81-F1
#
_cell.length_a   1.000
_cell.length_b   1.000
_cell.length_c   1.000
_cell.angle_alpha   90.00
_cell.angle_beta   90.00
_cell.angle_gamma   90.00
#
_symmetry.space_group_name_H-M   'P 1'
#
loop_
_entity.id
_entity.type
_entity.pdbx_description
1 polymer ?
#
loop_
_entity_poly.entity_id
_entity_poly.type
_entity_poly.pdbx_seq_one_letter_code
_entity_poly.pdbx_strand_id
1 'polypeptide(L)'
;MLNAQNLVGKRILGLLFGAGVGFIYSLVSATINHIYIRDIPLYLDASAVFNHVRLTTLAGAAMGYVVNWPEQGVIGVAVASLLGTLAMIITSVVNALAGGGQVAVVLLTYVYIGMPIAVMFIPLSGLFRWAAGSFQNNIRSHGWGARSLKIPMALVLLAILVGSFSLYSAEARKTLYKMNGYIQEAQVSGNEKIPAAFHQVAQIARQGGQDYTLEWSDDLGRFPMLLADDAGYSSFAYQVVLAHFKSGETIACLFDTDALLYFCMQARSSPGSQ
;
A
#
# COMPACT_ATOMS: atom_id res chain seq x y z
N MET A 1 -23.45 36.49 13.37
CA MET A 1 -22.02 36.36 12.97
C MET A 1 -21.26 35.22 13.67
N LEU A 2 -21.64 34.79 14.89
CA LEU A 2 -20.97 33.68 15.61
C LEU A 2 -21.05 32.30 14.91
N ASN A 3 -22.03 32.05 14.03
CA ASN A 3 -22.13 30.76 13.31
C ASN A 3 -21.05 30.57 12.24
N ALA A 4 -20.66 31.63 11.52
CA ALA A 4 -19.72 31.51 10.40
C ALA A 4 -18.30 31.13 10.85
N GLN A 5 -17.81 31.74 11.94
CA GLN A 5 -16.48 31.42 12.49
C GLN A 5 -16.41 29.97 13.01
N ASN A 6 -17.50 29.46 13.60
CA ASN A 6 -17.57 28.08 14.08
C ASN A 6 -17.55 27.06 12.94
N LEU A 7 -18.13 27.40 11.77
CA LEU A 7 -18.13 26.55 10.58
C LEU A 7 -16.75 26.46 9.94
N VAL A 8 -16.06 27.60 9.79
CA VAL A 8 -14.70 27.64 9.25
C VAL A 8 -13.74 26.82 10.13
N GLY A 9 -13.85 26.96 11.46
CA GLY A 9 -13.04 26.17 12.39
C GLY A 9 -13.23 24.66 12.24
N LYS A 10 -14.48 24.18 12.09
CA LYS A 10 -14.77 22.74 11.89
C LYS A 10 -14.13 22.18 10.62
N ARG A 11 -14.21 22.94 9.53
CA ARG A 11 -13.68 22.52 8.23
C ARG A 11 -12.16 22.43 8.25
N ILE A 12 -11.48 23.41 8.85
CA ILE A 12 -10.02 23.40 9.00
C ILE A 12 -9.58 22.25 9.91
N LEU A 13 -10.28 22.03 11.03
CA LEU A 13 -9.99 20.90 11.92
C LEU A 13 -10.17 19.56 11.20
N GLY A 14 -11.25 19.41 10.43
CA GLY A 14 -11.47 18.23 9.59
C GLY A 14 -10.34 17.99 8.61
N LEU A 15 -9.89 19.05 7.91
CA LEU A 15 -8.75 19.01 7.00
C LEU A 15 -7.48 18.56 7.71
N LEU A 16 -7.15 19.16 8.86
CA LEU A 16 -5.94 18.84 9.63
C LEU A 16 -5.95 17.41 10.17
N PHE A 17 -7.08 16.95 10.71
CA PHE A 17 -7.21 15.56 11.17
C PHE A 17 -7.11 14.57 10.02
N GLY A 18 -7.76 14.86 8.89
CA GLY A 18 -7.65 14.06 7.68
C GLY A 18 -6.22 13.97 7.18
N ALA A 19 -5.51 15.10 7.11
CA ALA A 19 -4.11 15.16 6.71
C ALA A 19 -3.22 14.34 7.66
N GLY A 20 -3.37 14.54 8.97
CA GLY A 20 -2.59 13.83 9.98
C GLY A 20 -2.80 12.31 9.94
N VAL A 21 -4.05 11.87 9.80
CA VAL A 21 -4.38 10.44 9.67
C VAL A 21 -3.80 9.86 8.38
N GLY A 22 -3.97 10.53 7.24
CA GLY A 22 -3.40 10.09 5.96
C GLY A 22 -1.88 10.00 5.97
N PHE A 23 -1.22 10.97 6.61
CA PHE A 23 0.24 10.98 6.79
C PHE A 23 0.73 9.81 7.65
N ILE A 24 0.12 9.60 8.82
CA ILE A 24 0.53 8.53 9.73
C ILE A 24 0.26 7.15 9.12
N TYR A 25 -0.93 6.98 8.51
CA TYR A 25 -1.28 5.75 7.81
C TYR A 25 -0.24 5.39 6.75
N SER A 26 0.12 6.35 5.88
CA SER A 26 1.05 6.10 4.78
C SER A 26 2.49 5.89 5.22
N LEU A 27 2.92 6.58 6.28
CA LEU A 27 4.24 6.35 6.85
C LEU A 27 4.34 4.92 7.43
N VAL A 28 3.31 4.49 8.17
CA VAL A 28 3.27 3.14 8.74
C VAL A 28 3.15 2.09 7.63
N SER A 29 2.25 2.25 6.66
CA SER A 29 2.09 1.27 5.59
C SER A 29 3.37 1.10 4.75
N ALA A 30 4.10 2.19 4.49
CA ALA A 30 5.35 2.14 3.75
C ALA A 30 6.52 1.53 4.55
N THR A 31 6.53 1.68 5.88
CA THR A 31 7.70 1.29 6.71
C THR A 31 7.51 -0.01 7.48
N ILE A 32 6.27 -0.48 7.66
CA ILE A 32 5.97 -1.64 8.52
C ILE A 32 6.71 -2.91 8.09
N ASN A 33 6.85 -3.13 6.77
CA ASN A 33 7.54 -4.28 6.21
C ASN A 33 9.04 -4.27 6.57
N HIS A 34 9.69 -3.11 6.50
CA HIS A 34 11.10 -2.96 6.87
C HIS A 34 11.34 -3.11 8.37
N ILE A 35 10.40 -2.67 9.20
CA ILE A 35 10.51 -2.80 10.67
C ILE A 35 10.35 -4.26 11.11
N TYR A 36 9.44 -5.00 10.46
CA TYR A 36 9.09 -6.38 10.83
C TYR A 36 10.06 -7.42 10.23
N ILE A 37 10.57 -7.18 9.01
CA ILE A 37 11.45 -8.11 8.27
C ILE A 37 12.86 -7.52 8.27
N ARG A 38 13.55 -7.61 9.41
CA ARG A 38 14.88 -6.98 9.59
C ARG A 38 16.04 -7.76 8.97
N ASP A 39 15.88 -9.07 8.80
CA ASP A 39 16.96 -9.95 8.35
C ASP A 39 17.09 -10.00 6.82
N ILE A 40 16.15 -9.39 6.10
CA ILE A 40 16.14 -9.35 4.63
C ILE A 40 16.36 -7.90 4.19
N PRO A 41 17.32 -7.62 3.30
CA PRO A 41 17.47 -6.29 2.73
C PRO A 41 16.29 -6.02 1.80
N LEU A 42 15.27 -5.29 2.25
CA LEU A 42 14.11 -4.95 1.41
C LEU A 42 14.40 -3.72 0.54
N TYR A 43 13.95 -3.77 -0.71
CA TYR A 43 14.00 -2.63 -1.62
C TYR A 43 13.01 -1.56 -1.18
N LEU A 44 13.47 -0.32 -1.06
CA LEU A 44 12.66 0.83 -0.70
C LEU A 44 12.88 1.95 -1.72
N ASP A 45 11.92 2.12 -2.62
CA ASP A 45 11.91 3.26 -3.52
C ASP A 45 11.44 4.51 -2.77
N ALA A 46 12.41 5.36 -2.41
CA ALA A 46 12.14 6.60 -1.69
C ALA A 46 11.19 7.54 -2.45
N SER A 47 11.24 7.54 -3.78
CA SER A 47 10.38 8.38 -4.62
C SER A 47 8.93 7.88 -4.58
N ALA A 48 8.73 6.56 -4.66
CA ALA A 48 7.43 5.92 -4.55
C ALA A 48 6.83 6.14 -3.16
N VAL A 49 7.63 5.98 -2.09
CA VAL A 49 7.20 6.25 -0.71
C VAL A 49 6.77 7.71 -0.55
N PHE A 50 7.58 8.65 -1.03
CA PHE A 50 7.25 10.08 -0.95
C PHE A 50 5.95 10.42 -1.68
N ASN A 51 5.78 9.89 -2.90
CA ASN A 51 4.56 10.08 -3.68
C ASN A 51 3.35 9.46 -2.98
N HIS A 52 3.49 8.26 -2.41
CA HIS A 52 2.44 7.61 -1.65
C HIS A 52 2.03 8.43 -0.43
N VAL A 53 3.00 8.90 0.37
CA VAL A 53 2.74 9.75 1.55
C VAL A 53 2.06 11.05 1.15
N ARG A 54 2.53 11.71 0.09
CA ARG A 54 1.92 12.94 -0.42
C ARG A 54 0.47 12.73 -0.84
N LEU A 55 0.20 11.72 -1.67
CA LEU A 55 -1.14 11.47 -2.21
C LEU A 55 -2.14 11.07 -1.13
N THR A 56 -1.75 10.18 -0.22
CA THR A 56 -2.61 9.73 0.89
C THR A 56 -2.86 10.84 1.92
N THR A 57 -1.86 11.68 2.21
CA THR A 57 -2.04 12.86 3.07
C THR A 57 -3.04 13.83 2.46
N LEU A 58 -2.91 14.12 1.15
CA LEU A 58 -3.85 14.99 0.43
C LEU A 58 -5.26 14.38 0.35
N ALA A 59 -5.36 13.08 0.09
CA ALA A 59 -6.64 12.37 0.06
C ALA A 59 -7.33 12.40 1.44
N GLY A 60 -6.58 12.14 2.51
CA GLY A 60 -7.07 12.24 3.88
C GLY A 60 -7.54 13.65 4.21
N ALA A 61 -6.76 14.68 3.86
CA ALA A 61 -7.11 16.09 4.05
C ALA A 61 -8.41 16.46 3.32
N ALA A 62 -8.53 16.06 2.06
CA ALA A 62 -9.73 16.29 1.25
C ALA A 62 -10.95 15.58 1.85
N MET A 63 -10.81 14.33 2.25
CA MET A 63 -11.90 13.56 2.88
C MET A 63 -12.34 14.21 4.20
N GLY A 64 -11.40 14.55 5.08
CA GLY A 64 -11.68 15.20 6.35
C GLY A 64 -12.37 16.57 6.18
N TYR A 65 -11.99 17.31 5.14
CA TYR A 65 -12.63 18.56 4.78
C TYR A 65 -14.06 18.36 4.24
N VAL A 66 -14.26 17.44 3.29
CA VAL A 66 -15.58 17.12 2.70
C VAL A 66 -16.57 16.66 3.78
N VAL A 67 -16.15 15.74 4.66
CA VAL A 67 -16.99 15.23 5.77
C VAL A 67 -17.51 16.36 6.67
N ASN A 68 -16.70 17.39 6.89
CA ASN A 68 -17.00 18.52 7.76
C ASN A 68 -17.53 19.75 7.01
N TRP A 69 -17.69 19.68 5.68
CA TRP A 69 -18.20 20.79 4.88
C TRP A 69 -19.69 21.06 5.18
N PRO A 70 -20.59 20.05 5.11
CA PRO A 70 -22.01 20.29 5.36
C PRO A 70 -22.31 20.47 6.86
N GLU A 71 -23.23 21.37 7.16
CA GLU A 71 -23.69 21.62 8.53
C GLU A 71 -24.38 20.38 9.11
N GLN A 72 -25.17 19.69 8.28
CA GLN A 72 -25.83 18.44 8.64
C GLN A 72 -24.86 17.26 8.53
N GLY A 73 -24.75 16.48 9.61
CA GLY A 73 -23.75 15.42 9.67
C GLY A 73 -23.99 14.23 8.77
N VAL A 74 -25.26 13.84 8.63
CA VAL A 74 -25.64 12.73 7.77
C VAL A 74 -25.27 13.03 6.30
N ILE A 75 -25.50 14.26 5.83
CA ILE A 75 -25.15 14.67 4.46
C ILE A 75 -23.63 14.64 4.25
N GLY A 76 -22.84 15.17 5.19
CA GLY A 76 -21.38 15.14 5.08
C GLY A 76 -20.81 13.72 5.00
N VAL A 77 -21.33 12.82 5.82
CA VAL A 77 -20.93 11.41 5.82
C VAL A 77 -21.33 10.72 4.52
N ALA A 78 -22.56 10.93 4.03
CA ALA A 78 -23.03 10.35 2.78
C ALA A 78 -22.22 10.83 1.58
N VAL A 79 -21.99 12.14 1.45
CA VAL A 79 -21.21 12.73 0.35
C VAL A 79 -19.76 12.24 0.37
N ALA A 80 -19.11 12.22 1.54
CA ALA A 80 -17.75 11.72 1.65
C ALA A 80 -17.62 10.24 1.29
N SER A 81 -18.60 9.41 1.69
CA SER A 81 -18.61 7.98 1.37
C SER A 81 -18.79 7.73 -0.13
N LEU A 82 -19.66 8.50 -0.79
CA LEU A 82 -19.84 8.45 -2.24
C LEU A 82 -18.58 8.90 -2.98
N LEU A 83 -17.96 10.00 -2.55
CA LEU A 83 -16.73 10.50 -3.19
C LEU A 83 -15.54 9.55 -2.97
N GLY A 84 -15.41 8.93 -1.78
CA GLY A 84 -14.38 7.93 -1.51
C GLY A 84 -14.55 6.69 -2.39
N THR A 85 -15.78 6.24 -2.57
CA THR A 85 -16.12 5.13 -3.47
C THR A 85 -15.79 5.49 -4.92
N LEU A 86 -16.18 6.68 -5.38
CA LEU A 86 -15.88 7.16 -6.72
C LEU A 86 -14.37 7.25 -6.97
N ALA A 87 -13.60 7.75 -6.01
CA ALA A 87 -12.15 7.80 -6.11
C ALA A 87 -11.53 6.40 -6.26
N MET A 88 -11.99 5.41 -5.48
CA MET A 88 -11.54 4.02 -5.63
C MET A 88 -11.89 3.43 -7.00
N ILE A 89 -13.07 3.75 -7.54
CA ILE A 89 -13.47 3.32 -8.89
C ILE A 89 -12.51 3.91 -9.92
N ILE A 90 -12.25 5.22 -9.86
CA ILE A 90 -11.37 5.92 -10.80
C ILE A 90 -9.96 5.33 -10.75
N THR A 91 -9.37 5.15 -9.56
CA THR A 91 -8.02 4.58 -9.44
C THR A 91 -7.93 3.18 -10.04
N SER A 92 -8.97 2.38 -9.84
CA SER A 92 -8.98 1.00 -10.31
C SER A 92 -9.22 0.90 -11.81
N VAL A 93 -10.01 1.80 -12.39
CA VAL A 93 -10.15 1.94 -13.85
C VAL A 93 -8.84 2.40 -14.48
N VAL A 94 -8.16 3.39 -13.88
CA VAL A 94 -6.84 3.86 -14.36
C VAL A 94 -5.81 2.72 -14.32
N ASN A 95 -5.77 1.95 -13.24
CA ASN A 95 -4.88 0.80 -13.13
C ASN A 95 -5.22 -0.29 -14.16
N ALA A 96 -6.51 -0.57 -14.39
CA ALA A 96 -6.95 -1.53 -15.39
C ALA A 96 -6.59 -1.10 -16.82
N LEU A 97 -6.72 0.20 -17.14
CA LEU A 97 -6.32 0.76 -18.43
C LEU A 97 -4.81 0.62 -18.66
N ALA A 98 -4.00 0.86 -17.63
CA ALA A 98 -2.55 0.72 -17.72
C ALA A 98 -2.11 -0.75 -17.88
N GLY A 99 -2.81 -1.68 -17.25
CA GLY A 99 -2.52 -3.12 -17.30
C GLY A 99 -3.14 -3.89 -18.47
N GLY A 100 -3.75 -3.21 -19.44
CA GLY A 100 -4.42 -3.87 -20.59
C GLY A 100 -5.68 -4.68 -20.20
N GLY A 101 -6.24 -4.41 -19.02
CA GLY A 101 -7.42 -5.10 -18.49
C GLY A 101 -8.73 -4.70 -19.18
N GLN A 102 -9.73 -5.57 -19.09
CA GLN A 102 -11.08 -5.30 -19.61
C GLN A 102 -11.81 -4.30 -18.70
N VAL A 103 -11.76 -3.01 -19.05
CA VAL A 103 -12.45 -1.90 -18.34
C VAL A 103 -13.93 -2.20 -18.08
N ALA A 104 -14.61 -2.88 -19.02
CA ALA A 104 -16.00 -3.27 -18.89
C ALA A 104 -16.26 -4.20 -17.70
N VAL A 105 -15.37 -5.18 -17.46
CA VAL A 105 -15.46 -6.09 -16.32
C VAL A 105 -15.29 -5.33 -15.02
N VAL A 106 -14.29 -4.45 -14.96
CA VAL A 106 -14.01 -3.62 -13.79
C VAL A 106 -15.22 -2.74 -13.44
N LEU A 107 -15.82 -2.07 -14.42
CA LEU A 107 -17.02 -1.26 -14.21
C LEU A 107 -18.21 -2.09 -13.73
N LEU A 108 -18.46 -3.27 -14.33
CA LEU A 108 -19.51 -4.18 -13.88
C LEU A 108 -19.29 -4.63 -12.43
N THR A 109 -18.07 -5.05 -12.08
CA THR A 109 -17.69 -5.42 -10.72
C THR A 109 -17.93 -4.27 -9.75
N TYR A 110 -17.63 -3.02 -10.13
CA TYR A 110 -17.87 -1.86 -9.27
C TYR A 110 -19.35 -1.50 -9.09
N VAL A 111 -20.23 -1.80 -10.03
CA VAL A 111 -21.67 -1.62 -9.81
C VAL A 111 -22.15 -2.55 -8.67
N TYR A 112 -21.64 -3.78 -8.62
CA TYR A 112 -22.00 -4.75 -7.57
C TYR A 112 -21.27 -4.50 -6.23
N ILE A 113 -19.99 -4.17 -6.26
CA ILE A 113 -19.15 -4.03 -5.05
C ILE A 113 -19.11 -2.57 -4.54
N GLY A 114 -19.42 -1.59 -5.39
CA GLY A 114 -19.36 -0.17 -5.04
C GLY A 114 -20.31 0.21 -3.91
N MET A 115 -21.50 -0.37 -3.85
CA MET A 115 -22.43 -0.11 -2.75
C MET A 115 -21.89 -0.63 -1.40
N PRO A 116 -21.43 -1.90 -1.28
CA PRO A 116 -20.70 -2.36 -0.09
C PRO A 116 -19.52 -1.48 0.31
N ILE A 117 -18.71 -1.03 -0.66
CA ILE A 117 -17.58 -0.13 -0.41
C ILE A 117 -18.07 1.20 0.18
N ALA A 118 -19.10 1.80 -0.39
CA ALA A 118 -19.68 3.04 0.12
C ALA A 118 -20.18 2.87 1.57
N VAL A 119 -20.81 1.74 1.88
CA VAL A 119 -21.24 1.42 3.24
C VAL A 119 -20.04 1.27 4.19
N MET A 120 -18.94 0.68 3.74
CA MET A 120 -17.70 0.62 4.53
C MET A 120 -17.08 1.99 4.82
N PHE A 121 -17.29 2.98 3.95
CA PHE A 121 -16.82 4.35 4.17
C PHE A 121 -17.66 5.15 5.18
N ILE A 122 -18.89 4.75 5.47
CA ILE A 122 -19.78 5.43 6.43
C ILE A 122 -19.15 5.50 7.84
N PRO A 123 -18.71 4.39 8.47
CA PRO A 123 -18.12 4.46 9.81
C PRO A 123 -16.84 5.31 9.84
N LEU A 124 -16.01 5.23 8.80
CA LEU A 124 -14.78 6.02 8.71
C LEU A 124 -15.10 7.52 8.62
N SER A 125 -16.03 7.90 7.73
CA SER A 125 -16.49 9.29 7.57
C SER A 125 -17.18 9.80 8.84
N GLY A 126 -18.01 8.98 9.47
CA GLY A 126 -18.64 9.28 10.75
C GLY A 126 -17.62 9.54 11.86
N LEU A 127 -16.56 8.73 11.90
CA LEU A 127 -15.48 8.89 12.87
C LEU A 127 -14.72 10.21 12.68
N PHE A 128 -14.37 10.59 11.44
CA PHE A 128 -13.73 11.89 11.17
C PHE A 128 -14.61 13.06 11.62
N ARG A 129 -15.91 12.97 11.36
CA ARG A 129 -16.85 14.01 11.79
C ARG A 129 -16.95 14.09 13.30
N TRP A 130 -17.10 12.94 13.95
CA TRP A 130 -17.18 12.84 15.39
C TRP A 130 -15.90 13.38 16.04
N ALA A 131 -14.72 13.05 15.51
CA ALA A 131 -13.45 13.51 16.02
C ALA A 131 -13.31 15.03 15.94
N ALA A 132 -13.61 15.63 14.78
CA ALA A 132 -13.56 17.08 14.60
C ALA A 132 -14.54 17.82 15.53
N GLY A 133 -15.78 17.33 15.63
CA GLY A 133 -16.80 17.92 16.50
C GLY A 133 -16.46 17.79 17.98
N SER A 134 -16.04 16.60 18.42
CA SER A 134 -15.64 16.32 19.80
C SER A 134 -14.41 17.11 20.21
N PHE A 135 -13.42 17.27 19.33
CA PHE A 135 -12.23 18.08 19.62
C PHE A 135 -12.55 19.56 19.79
N GLN A 136 -13.37 20.13 18.89
CA GLN A 136 -13.79 21.53 18.99
C GLN A 136 -14.58 21.78 20.29
N ASN A 137 -15.49 20.87 20.64
CA ASN A 137 -16.26 20.96 21.88
C ASN A 137 -15.37 20.85 23.12
N ASN A 138 -14.37 19.98 23.11
CA ASN A 138 -13.42 19.83 24.20
C ASN A 138 -12.55 21.09 24.39
N ILE A 139 -12.02 21.66 23.31
CA ILE A 139 -11.25 22.91 23.38
C ILE A 139 -12.11 24.05 23.94
N ARG A 140 -13.36 24.17 23.49
CA ARG A 140 -14.25 25.25 23.96
C ARG A 140 -14.63 25.10 25.45
N SER A 141 -14.81 23.87 25.93
CA SER A 141 -15.28 23.62 27.29
C SER A 141 -14.17 23.57 28.34
N HIS A 142 -13.00 23.04 27.99
CA HIS A 142 -11.92 22.77 28.95
C HIS A 142 -10.60 23.46 28.57
N GLY A 143 -10.56 24.21 27.47
CA GLY A 143 -9.32 24.75 26.93
C GLY A 143 -8.43 23.67 26.31
N TRP A 144 -7.17 24.04 26.06
CA TRP A 144 -6.14 23.10 25.62
C TRP A 144 -5.60 22.33 26.84
N GLY A 145 -5.74 21.00 26.84
CA GLY A 145 -5.25 20.17 27.93
C GLY A 145 -5.24 18.69 27.58
N ALA A 146 -4.79 17.83 28.50
CA ALA A 146 -4.66 16.39 28.24
C ALA A 146 -5.98 15.72 27.75
N ARG A 147 -7.15 16.25 28.14
CA ARG A 147 -8.45 15.75 27.67
C ARG A 147 -8.70 16.03 26.18
N SER A 148 -8.24 17.16 25.64
CA SER A 148 -8.42 17.46 24.21
C SER A 148 -7.55 16.58 23.32
N LEU A 149 -6.42 16.07 23.83
CA LEU A 149 -5.49 15.21 23.09
C LEU A 149 -5.95 13.75 22.94
N LYS A 150 -6.93 13.29 23.71
CA LYS A 150 -7.41 11.89 23.64
C LYS A 150 -7.94 11.50 22.26
N ILE A 151 -8.64 12.43 21.61
CA ILE A 151 -9.26 12.21 20.29
C ILE A 151 -8.22 12.11 19.18
N PRO A 152 -7.29 13.08 18.98
CA PRO A 152 -6.23 12.91 17.99
C PRO A 152 -5.40 11.66 18.27
N MET A 153 -5.08 11.36 19.53
CA MET A 153 -4.31 10.17 19.87
C MET A 153 -5.04 8.87 19.47
N ALA A 154 -6.36 8.80 19.67
CA ALA A 154 -7.16 7.67 19.20
C ALA A 154 -7.16 7.55 17.67
N LEU A 155 -7.25 8.66 16.93
CA LEU A 155 -7.15 8.66 15.47
C LEU A 155 -5.75 8.21 14.98
N VAL A 156 -4.69 8.66 15.64
CA VAL A 156 -3.32 8.23 15.37
C VAL A 156 -3.17 6.72 15.58
N LEU A 157 -3.65 6.20 16.71
CA LEU A 157 -3.60 4.77 17.01
C LEU A 157 -4.38 3.96 15.97
N LEU A 158 -5.56 4.44 15.56
CA LEU A 158 -6.33 3.79 14.50
C LEU A 158 -5.58 3.82 13.16
N ALA A 159 -4.94 4.94 12.80
CA ALA A 159 -4.16 5.05 11.58
C ALA A 159 -2.97 4.08 11.57
N ILE A 160 -2.28 3.93 12.70
CA ILE A 160 -1.19 2.95 12.88
C ILE A 160 -1.74 1.53 12.73
N LEU A 161 -2.85 1.21 13.41
CA LEU A 161 -3.47 -0.11 13.33
C LEU A 161 -3.87 -0.45 11.90
N VAL A 162 -4.55 0.46 11.20
CA VAL A 162 -4.97 0.27 9.80
C VAL A 162 -3.76 0.17 8.88
N GLY A 163 -2.75 1.02 9.07
CA GLY A 163 -1.49 0.97 8.31
C GLY A 163 -0.73 -0.35 8.50
N SER A 164 -0.83 -0.96 9.67
CA SER A 164 -0.17 -2.24 9.96
C SER A 164 -0.73 -3.43 9.18
N PHE A 165 -1.97 -3.33 8.66
CA PHE A 165 -2.52 -4.34 7.74
C PHE A 165 -1.85 -4.32 6.36
N SER A 166 -1.03 -3.30 6.07
CA SER A 166 -0.18 -3.28 4.87
C SER A 166 1.07 -4.18 5.00
N LEU A 167 1.21 -4.89 6.12
CA LEU A 167 2.25 -5.89 6.30
C LEU A 167 2.06 -7.01 5.26
N TYR A 168 3.16 -7.43 4.63
CA TYR A 168 3.16 -8.54 3.70
C TYR A 168 2.52 -9.80 4.31
N SER A 169 1.84 -10.56 3.45
CA SER A 169 1.22 -11.82 3.84
C SER A 169 2.27 -12.80 4.38
N ALA A 170 1.83 -13.85 5.08
CA ALA A 170 2.75 -14.86 5.60
C ALA A 170 3.50 -15.58 4.46
N GLU A 171 2.82 -15.80 3.34
CA GLU A 171 3.32 -16.42 2.12
C GLU A 171 4.39 -15.55 1.47
N ALA A 172 4.11 -14.25 1.29
CA ALA A 172 5.06 -13.29 0.73
C ALA A 172 6.34 -13.17 1.57
N ARG A 173 6.21 -13.20 2.90
CA ARG A 173 7.38 -13.23 3.79
C ARG A 173 8.18 -14.51 3.63
N LYS A 174 7.51 -15.66 3.56
CA LYS A 174 8.14 -16.97 3.35
C LYS A 174 8.90 -17.04 2.02
N THR A 175 8.34 -16.51 0.93
CA THR A 175 9.01 -16.46 -0.38
C THR A 175 10.23 -15.54 -0.35
N LEU A 176 10.14 -14.37 0.29
CA LEU A 176 11.27 -13.47 0.50
C LEU A 176 12.41 -14.15 1.28
N TYR A 177 12.12 -14.84 2.39
CA TYR A 177 13.14 -15.57 3.17
C TYR A 177 13.81 -16.68 2.35
N LYS A 178 13.03 -17.43 1.56
CA LYS A 178 13.59 -18.48 0.69
C LYS A 178 14.47 -17.90 -0.41
N MET A 179 14.02 -16.84 -1.09
CA MET A 179 14.81 -16.15 -2.11
C MET A 179 16.13 -15.62 -1.52
N ASN A 180 16.06 -15.00 -0.34
CA ASN A 180 17.23 -14.54 0.40
C ASN A 180 18.21 -15.69 0.68
N GLY A 181 17.70 -16.83 1.16
CA GLY A 181 18.50 -18.03 1.39
C GLY A 181 19.16 -18.57 0.11
N TYR A 182 18.47 -18.58 -1.02
CA TYR A 182 19.03 -19.02 -2.29
C TYR A 182 20.15 -18.12 -2.80
N ILE A 183 20.01 -16.79 -2.66
CA ILE A 183 21.07 -15.84 -3.03
C ILE A 183 22.30 -16.04 -2.15
N GLN A 184 22.10 -16.12 -0.82
CA GLN A 184 23.21 -16.32 0.13
C GLN A 184 23.93 -17.65 -0.10
N GLU A 185 23.20 -18.74 -0.33
CA GLU A 185 23.81 -20.06 -0.60
C GLU A 185 24.55 -20.07 -1.94
N ALA A 186 24.00 -19.43 -2.98
CA ALA A 186 24.66 -19.30 -4.28
C ALA A 186 25.98 -18.52 -4.17
N GLN A 187 26.06 -17.53 -3.27
CA GLN A 187 27.27 -16.74 -3.01
C GLN A 187 28.35 -17.53 -2.26
N VAL A 188 27.98 -18.46 -1.38
CA VAL A 188 28.93 -19.22 -0.54
C VAL A 188 29.33 -20.56 -1.18
N SER A 189 28.36 -21.38 -1.56
CA SER A 189 28.56 -22.80 -1.90
C SER A 189 28.45 -23.09 -3.40
N GLY A 190 28.13 -22.09 -4.22
CA GLY A 190 27.84 -22.30 -5.64
C GLY A 190 26.55 -23.10 -5.85
N ASN A 191 26.60 -24.17 -6.64
CA ASN A 191 25.39 -24.83 -7.16
C ASN A 191 24.88 -26.03 -6.33
N GLU A 192 25.56 -26.42 -5.24
CA GLU A 192 25.32 -27.75 -4.64
C GLU A 192 24.01 -27.86 -3.83
N LYS A 193 23.52 -26.75 -3.26
CA LYS A 193 22.32 -26.73 -2.40
C LYS A 193 21.17 -25.86 -2.91
N ILE A 194 21.32 -25.24 -4.07
CA ILE A 194 20.28 -24.39 -4.66
C ILE A 194 19.37 -25.21 -5.58
N PRO A 195 18.08 -24.87 -5.71
CA PRO A 195 17.18 -25.57 -6.62
C PRO A 195 17.62 -25.41 -8.08
N ALA A 196 17.35 -26.41 -8.91
CA ALA A 196 17.71 -26.41 -10.34
C ALA A 196 17.17 -25.18 -11.08
N ALA A 197 15.97 -24.70 -10.73
CA ALA A 197 15.37 -23.49 -11.30
C ALA A 197 16.21 -22.21 -11.05
N PHE A 198 17.02 -22.17 -10.00
CA PHE A 198 17.89 -21.04 -9.67
C PHE A 198 19.25 -21.10 -10.37
N HIS A 199 19.67 -22.26 -10.90
CA HIS A 199 21.02 -22.44 -11.47
C HIS A 199 21.31 -21.48 -12.63
N GLN A 200 20.28 -21.12 -13.41
CA GLN A 200 20.40 -20.23 -14.57
C GLN A 200 20.83 -18.81 -14.17
N VAL A 201 20.44 -18.37 -12.97
CA VAL A 201 20.71 -17.02 -12.45
C VAL A 201 21.76 -17.02 -11.33
N ALA A 202 22.22 -18.19 -10.90
CA ALA A 202 23.20 -18.33 -9.82
C ALA A 202 24.56 -17.67 -10.13
N GLN A 203 24.94 -17.56 -11.41
CA GLN A 203 26.13 -16.81 -11.79
C GLN A 203 25.97 -15.30 -11.56
N ILE A 204 24.80 -14.75 -11.90
CA ILE A 204 24.46 -13.33 -11.69
C ILE A 204 24.46 -13.04 -10.19
N ALA A 205 23.81 -13.88 -9.38
CA ALA A 205 23.80 -13.71 -7.92
C ALA A 205 25.20 -13.72 -7.29
N ARG A 206 26.15 -14.47 -7.87
CA ARG A 206 27.56 -14.49 -7.45
C ARG A 206 28.32 -13.24 -7.88
N GLN A 207 28.10 -12.78 -9.11
CA GLN A 207 28.79 -11.62 -9.68
C GLN A 207 28.26 -10.28 -9.14
N GLY A 208 26.96 -10.21 -8.81
CA GLY A 208 26.28 -9.02 -8.30
C GLY A 208 26.73 -8.59 -6.90
N GLY A 209 27.49 -9.42 -6.19
CA GLY A 209 28.07 -9.10 -4.89
C GLY A 209 27.09 -9.25 -3.71
N GLN A 210 27.59 -8.93 -2.51
CA GLN A 210 26.86 -9.09 -1.23
C GLN A 210 25.75 -8.03 -1.04
N ASP A 211 25.81 -6.91 -1.77
CA ASP A 211 24.85 -5.80 -1.67
C ASP A 211 23.68 -6.01 -2.65
N TYR A 212 22.58 -6.60 -2.16
CA TYR A 212 21.32 -6.74 -2.90
C TYR A 212 20.13 -6.31 -2.06
N THR A 213 19.01 -6.01 -2.71
CA THR A 213 17.72 -5.75 -2.07
C THR A 213 16.62 -6.57 -2.72
N LEU A 214 15.66 -7.04 -1.92
CA LEU A 214 14.53 -7.85 -2.37
C LEU A 214 13.24 -7.05 -2.40
N GLU A 215 12.45 -7.25 -3.45
CA GLU A 215 11.12 -6.68 -3.63
C GLU A 215 10.14 -7.81 -3.89
N TRP A 216 8.97 -7.76 -3.27
CA TRP A 216 7.86 -8.68 -3.56
C TRP A 216 6.80 -7.96 -4.40
N SER A 217 6.28 -8.64 -5.42
CA SER A 217 5.25 -8.12 -6.31
C SER A 217 4.20 -9.20 -6.61
N ASP A 218 2.93 -8.83 -6.46
CA ASP A 218 1.76 -9.58 -6.94
C ASP A 218 1.38 -9.19 -8.39
N ASP A 219 1.93 -8.10 -8.90
CA ASP A 219 1.72 -7.62 -10.27
C ASP A 219 2.53 -8.45 -11.29
N LEU A 220 1.99 -9.61 -11.65
CA LEU A 220 2.52 -10.47 -12.71
C LEU A 220 2.47 -9.79 -14.10
N GLY A 221 1.61 -8.78 -14.27
CA GLY A 221 1.46 -8.03 -15.53
C GLY A 221 2.73 -7.27 -15.93
N ARG A 222 3.58 -6.91 -14.96
CA ARG A 222 4.90 -6.30 -15.21
C ARG A 222 5.89 -7.25 -15.90
N PHE A 223 5.65 -8.56 -15.82
CA PHE A 223 6.54 -9.59 -16.33
C PHE A 223 5.80 -10.54 -17.26
N PRO A 224 5.29 -10.06 -18.41
CA PRO A 224 4.53 -10.91 -19.34
C PRO A 224 5.36 -12.09 -19.86
N MET A 225 6.69 -11.97 -19.87
CA MET A 225 7.60 -13.05 -20.24
C MET A 225 7.57 -14.22 -19.24
N LEU A 226 7.31 -13.97 -17.94
CA LEU A 226 7.14 -15.04 -16.95
C LEU A 226 5.83 -15.81 -17.13
N LEU A 227 4.85 -15.23 -17.83
CA LEU A 227 3.54 -15.81 -18.08
C LEU A 227 3.43 -16.44 -19.48
N ALA A 228 4.41 -16.23 -20.35
CA ALA A 228 4.33 -16.57 -21.77
C ALA A 228 4.47 -18.08 -22.06
N ASP A 229 5.03 -18.86 -21.14
CA ASP A 229 5.47 -20.23 -21.43
C ASP A 229 4.49 -21.34 -21.02
N ASP A 230 3.36 -21.06 -20.34
CA ASP A 230 2.38 -22.11 -20.08
C ASP A 230 0.92 -21.66 -19.90
N ALA A 231 0.03 -22.43 -20.53
CA ALA A 231 -1.40 -22.19 -20.65
C ALA A 231 -2.15 -22.46 -19.33
N GLY A 232 -2.72 -21.42 -18.72
CA GLY A 232 -3.76 -21.58 -17.70
C GLY A 232 -3.42 -21.11 -16.28
N TYR A 233 -2.31 -20.41 -16.09
CA TYR A 233 -1.98 -19.84 -14.78
C TYR A 233 -2.90 -18.67 -14.43
N SER A 234 -3.70 -18.85 -13.38
CA SER A 234 -4.42 -17.74 -12.77
C SER A 234 -3.43 -16.92 -11.93
N SER A 235 -3.55 -15.60 -12.01
CA SER A 235 -2.69 -14.64 -11.29
C SER A 235 -2.74 -14.79 -9.75
N PHE A 236 -3.63 -15.63 -9.23
CA PHE A 236 -3.81 -15.86 -7.80
C PHE A 236 -2.88 -16.92 -7.22
N ALA A 237 -2.26 -17.77 -8.05
CA ALA A 237 -1.43 -18.88 -7.58
C ALA A 237 0.07 -18.53 -7.50
N TYR A 238 0.51 -17.44 -8.13
CA TYR A 238 1.93 -17.13 -8.28
C TYR A 238 2.30 -15.79 -7.70
N GLN A 239 3.53 -15.72 -7.19
CA GLN A 239 4.13 -14.51 -6.62
C GLN A 239 5.51 -14.30 -7.24
N VAL A 240 5.88 -13.04 -7.50
CA VAL A 240 7.20 -12.70 -8.03
C VAL A 240 8.03 -12.05 -6.94
N VAL A 241 9.26 -12.53 -6.77
CA VAL A 241 10.27 -11.88 -5.94
C VAL A 241 11.38 -11.39 -6.85
N LEU A 242 11.69 -10.10 -6.75
CA LEU A 242 12.78 -9.46 -7.46
C LEU A 242 13.97 -9.26 -6.52
N ALA A 243 15.16 -9.54 -7.02
CA ALA A 243 16.41 -9.21 -6.36
C ALA A 243 17.15 -8.16 -7.19
N HIS A 244 17.27 -6.96 -6.65
CA HIS A 244 18.00 -5.84 -7.26
C HIS A 244 19.41 -5.80 -6.69
N PHE A 245 20.40 -6.00 -7.56
CA PHE A 245 21.81 -5.93 -7.19
C PHE A 245 22.35 -4.53 -7.45
N LYS A 246 23.34 -4.11 -6.65
CA LYS A 246 24.04 -2.83 -6.85
C LYS A 246 24.76 -2.72 -8.20
N SER A 247 25.06 -3.86 -8.84
CA SER A 247 25.58 -3.93 -10.21
C SER A 247 24.60 -3.41 -11.27
N GLY A 248 23.32 -3.22 -10.91
CA GLY A 248 22.24 -2.85 -11.84
C GLY A 248 21.53 -4.06 -12.45
N GLU A 249 21.93 -5.28 -12.09
CA GLU A 249 21.27 -6.50 -12.52
C GLU A 249 20.06 -6.80 -11.61
N THR A 250 18.97 -7.27 -12.22
CA THR A 250 17.78 -7.71 -11.48
C THR A 250 17.49 -9.17 -11.81
N ILE A 251 17.27 -9.99 -10.78
CA ILE A 251 16.80 -11.37 -10.92
C ILE A 251 15.32 -11.38 -10.53
N ALA A 252 14.45 -11.93 -11.37
CA ALA A 252 13.04 -12.15 -11.05
C ALA A 252 12.78 -13.66 -10.93
N CYS A 253 12.23 -14.07 -9.80
CA CYS A 253 11.91 -15.47 -9.52
C CYS A 253 10.42 -15.63 -9.21
N LEU A 254 9.81 -16.63 -9.83
CA LEU A 254 8.41 -16.99 -9.68
C LEU A 254 8.26 -18.10 -8.63
N PHE A 255 7.39 -17.86 -7.66
CA PHE A 255 7.06 -18.78 -6.58
C PHE A 255 5.59 -19.17 -6.58
N ASP A 256 5.29 -20.40 -6.17
CA ASP A 256 3.93 -20.82 -5.78
C ASP A 256 3.50 -20.19 -4.45
N THR A 257 2.21 -20.30 -4.14
CA THR A 257 1.60 -20.21 -2.81
C THR A 257 2.33 -21.00 -1.71
N ASP A 258 2.86 -22.19 -2.01
CA ASP A 258 3.67 -22.98 -1.07
C ASP A 258 5.12 -22.48 -0.90
N ALA A 259 5.46 -21.39 -1.59
CA ALA A 259 6.79 -20.84 -1.74
C ALA A 259 7.76 -21.83 -2.42
N LEU A 260 7.27 -22.66 -3.34
CA LEU A 260 8.11 -23.50 -4.19
C LEU A 260 8.60 -22.67 -5.37
N LEU A 261 9.91 -22.75 -5.65
CA LEU A 261 10.52 -21.99 -6.74
C LEU A 261 10.24 -22.72 -8.06
N TYR A 262 9.57 -22.04 -8.98
CA TYR A 262 9.27 -22.58 -10.31
C TYR A 262 10.32 -22.19 -11.34
N PHE A 263 10.57 -20.90 -11.44
CA PHE A 263 11.40 -20.35 -12.51
C PHE A 263 12.09 -19.07 -12.07
N CYS A 264 13.29 -18.82 -12.58
CA CYS A 264 14.02 -17.59 -12.37
C CYS A 264 14.62 -17.12 -13.69
N MET A 265 14.61 -15.82 -13.91
CA MET A 265 15.25 -15.20 -15.05
C MET A 265 15.93 -13.89 -14.67
N GLN A 266 16.86 -13.45 -15.51
CA GLN A 266 17.37 -12.08 -15.45
C GLN A 266 16.30 -11.13 -16.00
N ALA A 267 15.79 -10.25 -15.15
CA ALA A 267 14.94 -9.15 -15.58
C ALA A 267 15.84 -8.02 -16.08
N ARG A 268 15.66 -7.58 -17.32
CA ARG A 268 16.26 -6.32 -17.76
C ARG A 268 15.58 -5.20 -17.00
N SER A 269 16.35 -4.42 -16.25
CA SER A 269 15.88 -3.17 -15.65
C SER A 269 15.27 -2.32 -16.77
N SER A 270 13.97 -2.05 -16.71
CA SER A 270 13.35 -1.10 -17.64
C SER A 270 13.98 0.27 -17.38
N PRO A 271 14.52 0.97 -18.40
CA PRO A 271 15.30 2.21 -18.22
C PRO A 271 14.47 3.43 -17.77
N GLY A 272 13.37 3.25 -17.04
CA GLY A 272 12.42 4.32 -16.69
C GLY A 272 11.91 4.32 -15.25
N SER A 273 12.50 3.55 -14.32
CA SER A 273 12.09 3.53 -12.91
C SER A 273 13.11 4.19 -11.96
N GLN A 274 13.71 5.30 -12.38
CA GLN A 274 14.48 6.19 -11.50
C GLN A 274 13.70 7.48 -11.23
#